data_AF-A0A1Z5LGJ3-F1
#
_entry.id   AF-A0A1Z5LGJ3-F1
#
_cell.length_a   1.000
_cell.length_b   1.000
_cell.length_c   1.000
_cell.angle_alpha   90.00
_cell.angle_beta   90.00
_cell.angle_gamma   90.00
#
_symmetry.space_group_name_H-M   'P 1'
#
loop_
_entity.id
_entity.type
_entity.pdbx_description
1 polymer ?
#
loop_
_entity_poly.entity_id
_entity_poly.type
_entity_poly.pdbx_seq_one_letter_code
_entity_poly.pdbx_strand_id
1 'polypeptide(L)'
;MEEYRRDVGCEKLASCDKADLLMARWRFPTLSVHGIEGAFHGAGAKTVIPQKVVGKFSIRIVPDQKPAKVEKLVADYVDALWKRRNSPNRMRLNTLSGGSYWISNPFHPHFKAGAAAVKHAYGV
;
A
#
# COMPACT_ATOMS: atom_id res chain seq x y z
N MET A 1 8.70 19.55 2.14
CA MET A 1 9.15 18.40 2.96
C MET A 1 8.73 18.63 4.40
N GLU A 2 9.15 19.72 5.03
CA GLU A 2 8.76 20.05 6.40
C GLU A 2 7.26 20.31 6.57
N GLU A 3 6.65 21.08 5.65
CA GLU A 3 5.20 21.28 5.61
C GLU A 3 4.46 19.94 5.51
N TYR A 4 4.78 19.10 4.52
CA TYR A 4 4.20 17.76 4.38
C TYR A 4 4.34 16.90 5.64
N ARG A 5 5.53 16.94 6.29
CA ARG A 5 5.80 16.22 7.54
C ARG A 5 4.88 16.68 8.67
N ARG A 6 4.68 18.00 8.79
CA ARG A 6 3.80 18.62 9.79
C ARG A 6 2.33 18.29 9.53
N ASP A 7 1.89 18.34 8.28
CA ASP A 7 0.49 18.08 7.89
C ASP A 7 0.06 16.65 8.18
N VAL A 8 0.97 15.67 8.01
CA VAL A 8 0.71 14.26 8.37
C VAL A 8 0.99 13.96 9.84
N GLY A 9 1.47 14.93 10.62
CA GLY A 9 1.70 14.81 12.06
C GLY A 9 2.81 13.83 12.48
N CYS A 10 3.80 13.58 11.62
CA CYS A 10 4.90 12.67 11.95
C CYS A 10 6.18 13.40 12.37
N GLU A 11 6.96 12.85 13.30
CA GLU A 11 8.25 13.43 13.67
C GLU A 11 9.31 13.30 12.58
N LYS A 12 9.24 12.22 11.78
CA LYS A 12 10.21 11.92 10.72
C LYS A 12 9.53 11.23 9.54
N LEU A 13 9.96 11.58 8.33
CA LEU A 13 9.56 10.94 7.08
C LEU A 13 10.43 9.72 6.76
N ALA A 14 9.93 8.84 5.89
CA ALA A 14 10.65 7.64 5.46
C ALA A 14 11.99 7.94 4.74
N SER A 15 12.14 9.12 4.16
CA SER A 15 13.40 9.64 3.63
C SER A 15 13.56 11.12 3.99
N CYS A 16 14.81 11.55 4.18
CA CYS A 16 15.19 12.96 4.33
C CYS A 16 15.44 13.64 2.97
N ASP A 17 15.58 12.88 1.89
CA ASP A 17 15.70 13.40 0.54
C ASP A 17 14.34 13.49 -0.17
N LYS A 18 14.11 14.60 -0.86
CA LYS A 18 12.84 14.89 -1.53
C LYS A 18 12.61 13.97 -2.72
N ALA A 19 13.65 13.69 -3.51
CA ALA A 19 13.53 12.86 -4.70
C ALA A 19 13.22 11.41 -4.28
N ASP A 20 13.95 10.88 -3.30
CA ASP A 20 13.72 9.54 -2.76
C ASP A 20 12.29 9.38 -2.21
N LEU A 21 11.79 10.38 -1.47
CA LEU A 21 10.43 10.35 -0.94
C LEU A 21 9.37 10.31 -2.05
N LEU A 22 9.54 11.13 -3.11
CA LEU A 22 8.63 11.13 -4.26
C LEU A 22 8.75 9.83 -5.06
N MET A 23 9.96 9.30 -5.25
CA MET A 23 10.19 8.04 -5.93
C MET A 23 9.53 6.87 -5.18
N ALA A 24 9.63 6.83 -3.85
CA ALA A 24 8.96 5.85 -3.01
C ALA A 24 7.43 5.89 -3.19
N ARG A 25 6.87 7.08 -3.40
CA ARG A 25 5.42 7.26 -3.61
C ARG A 25 4.96 6.96 -5.04
N TRP A 26 5.79 7.20 -6.05
CA TRP A 26 5.37 7.17 -7.45
C TRP A 26 5.86 5.95 -8.23
N ARG A 27 7.06 5.44 -7.95
CA ARG A 27 7.73 4.44 -8.80
C ARG A 27 8.35 3.25 -8.06
N PHE A 28 8.25 3.17 -6.74
CA PHE A 28 8.64 1.98 -6.00
C PHE A 28 7.41 1.32 -5.36
N PRO A 29 7.37 -0.03 -5.30
CA PRO A 29 6.28 -0.72 -4.64
C PRO A 29 6.34 -0.48 -3.13
N THR A 30 5.17 -0.43 -2.49
CA THR A 30 5.05 -0.30 -1.04
C THR A 30 4.10 -1.34 -0.47
N LEU A 31 4.32 -1.73 0.78
CA LEU A 31 3.44 -2.64 1.53
C LEU A 31 2.92 -1.92 2.77
N SER A 32 1.63 -2.06 3.05
CA SER A 32 1.01 -1.52 4.26
C SER A 32 0.14 -2.58 4.91
N VAL A 33 0.30 -2.74 6.22
CA VAL A 33 -0.54 -3.60 7.07
C VAL A 33 -1.68 -2.75 7.62
N HIS A 34 -2.92 -3.17 7.39
CA HIS A 34 -4.13 -2.40 7.72
C HIS A 34 -4.72 -2.80 9.07
N GLY A 35 -4.52 -4.06 9.47
CA GLY A 35 -4.98 -4.54 10.78
C GLY A 35 -5.34 -6.02 10.80
N ILE A 36 -5.98 -6.43 11.89
CA ILE A 36 -6.39 -7.81 12.18
C ILE A 36 -7.88 -7.79 12.56
N GLU A 37 -8.70 -8.49 11.78
CA GLU A 37 -10.11 -8.72 12.06
C GLU A 37 -10.29 -9.99 12.91
N GLY A 38 -11.27 -9.98 13.84
CA GLY A 38 -11.61 -11.13 14.68
C GLY A 38 -10.88 -11.17 16.03
N ALA A 39 -9.89 -10.29 16.24
CA ALA A 39 -9.23 -10.11 17.53
C ALA A 39 -9.94 -9.05 18.40
N PHE A 40 -9.46 -8.85 19.62
CA PHE A 40 -9.90 -7.74 20.47
C PHE A 40 -9.26 -6.42 19.99
N HIS A 41 -10.08 -5.44 19.63
CA HIS A 41 -9.66 -4.14 19.10
C HIS A 41 -10.21 -2.94 19.89
N GLY A 42 -10.89 -3.19 21.01
CA GLY A 42 -11.46 -2.16 21.87
C GLY A 42 -10.44 -1.63 22.88
N ALA A 43 -10.77 -0.52 23.54
CA ALA A 43 -10.01 -0.03 24.67
C ALA A 43 -10.10 -0.99 25.88
N GLY A 44 -9.09 -0.98 26.74
CA GLY A 44 -9.03 -1.82 27.94
C GLY A 44 -8.42 -3.20 27.68
N ALA A 45 -8.82 -4.19 28.46
CA ALA A 45 -8.25 -5.53 28.43
C ALA A 45 -9.33 -6.61 28.26
N LYS A 46 -8.99 -7.66 27.52
CA LYS A 46 -9.82 -8.85 27.37
C LYS A 46 -8.93 -10.09 27.37
N THR A 47 -9.14 -11.01 28.30
CA THR A 47 -8.41 -12.29 28.42
C THR A 47 -8.99 -13.33 27.46
N VAL A 48 -8.87 -13.08 26.15
CA VAL A 48 -9.43 -13.94 25.10
C VAL A 48 -8.36 -14.51 24.19
N ILE A 49 -8.52 -15.77 23.81
CA ILE A 49 -7.82 -16.38 22.68
C ILE A 49 -8.80 -16.40 21.50
N PRO A 50 -8.63 -15.53 20.48
CA PRO A 50 -9.53 -15.52 19.33
C PRO A 50 -9.46 -16.84 18.56
N GLN A 51 -10.62 -17.45 18.31
CA GLN A 51 -10.70 -18.73 17.58
C GLN A 51 -10.29 -18.59 16.11
N LYS A 52 -10.50 -17.41 15.51
CA LYS A 52 -10.15 -17.10 14.12
C LYS A 52 -9.81 -15.62 14.00
N VAL A 53 -8.79 -15.31 13.21
CA VAL A 53 -8.43 -13.94 12.85
C VAL A 53 -8.14 -13.83 11.35
N VAL A 54 -8.26 -12.62 10.80
CA VAL A 54 -7.91 -12.31 9.41
C VAL A 54 -7.01 -11.08 9.39
N GLY A 55 -5.75 -11.26 8.97
CA GLY A 55 -4.83 -10.15 8.72
C GLY A 55 -5.12 -9.50 7.37
N LYS A 56 -5.09 -8.16 7.33
CA LYS A 56 -5.31 -7.38 6.10
C LYS A 56 -4.08 -6.53 5.80
N PHE A 57 -3.61 -6.59 4.57
CA PHE A 57 -2.53 -5.76 4.05
C PHE A 57 -2.75 -5.51 2.56
N SER A 58 -2.01 -4.58 1.99
CA SER A 58 -1.98 -4.34 0.55
C SER A 58 -0.58 -4.05 0.06
N ILE A 59 -0.35 -4.33 -1.22
CA ILE A 59 0.85 -3.92 -1.94
C ILE A 59 0.43 -2.94 -3.03
N ARG A 60 1.04 -1.75 -3.05
CA ARG A 60 0.95 -0.83 -4.19
C ARG A 60 1.97 -1.28 -5.21
N ILE A 61 1.50 -1.66 -6.40
CA ILE A 61 2.35 -2.06 -7.52
C ILE A 61 2.67 -0.86 -8.42
N VAL A 62 3.76 -0.96 -9.15
CA VAL A 62 4.30 0.08 -10.05
C VAL A 62 4.46 -0.48 -11.47
N PRO A 63 4.85 0.34 -12.48
CA PRO A 63 5.05 -0.16 -13.84
C PRO A 63 5.91 -1.42 -13.91
N ASP A 64 5.60 -2.27 -14.89
CA ASP A 64 6.21 -3.58 -15.15
C ASP A 64 5.92 -4.66 -14.10
N GLN A 65 5.13 -4.36 -13.07
CA GLN A 65 4.63 -5.35 -12.11
C GLN A 65 3.21 -5.78 -12.49
N LYS A 66 3.05 -7.07 -12.84
CA LYS A 66 1.75 -7.66 -13.16
C LYS A 66 1.05 -8.12 -11.86
N PRO A 67 -0.22 -7.76 -11.61
CA PRO A 67 -0.95 -8.18 -10.40
C PRO A 67 -0.87 -9.67 -10.13
N ALA A 68 -1.14 -10.51 -11.13
CA ALA A 68 -1.09 -11.97 -11.01
C ALA A 68 0.28 -12.52 -10.59
N LYS A 69 1.38 -11.87 -11.03
CA LYS A 69 2.74 -12.27 -10.64
C LYS A 69 2.99 -11.91 -9.18
N VAL A 70 2.58 -10.72 -8.74
CA VAL A 70 2.72 -10.27 -7.35
C VAL A 70 1.89 -11.15 -6.42
N GLU A 71 0.65 -11.44 -6.78
CA GLU A 71 -0.23 -12.37 -6.05
C GLU A 71 0.43 -13.74 -5.86
N LYS A 72 0.97 -14.33 -6.93
CA LYS A 72 1.67 -15.61 -6.84
C LYS A 72 2.87 -15.54 -5.88
N LEU A 73 3.70 -14.51 -5.99
CA LEU A 73 4.88 -14.34 -5.13
C LEU A 73 4.49 -14.24 -3.65
N VAL A 74 3.42 -13.50 -3.35
CA VAL A 74 2.90 -13.38 -1.98
C VAL A 74 2.36 -14.72 -1.49
N ALA A 75 1.58 -15.42 -2.30
CA ALA A 75 1.02 -16.73 -1.96
C ALA A 75 2.11 -17.76 -1.66
N ASP A 76 3.10 -17.88 -2.54
CA ASP A 76 4.23 -18.80 -2.38
C ASP A 76 5.01 -18.48 -1.09
N TYR A 77 5.29 -17.20 -0.83
CA TYR A 77 6.03 -16.77 0.35
C TYR A 77 5.27 -17.06 1.64
N VAL A 78 3.98 -16.70 1.70
CA VAL A 78 3.13 -16.92 2.89
C VAL A 78 2.93 -18.41 3.16
N ASP A 79 2.75 -19.24 2.13
CA ASP A 79 2.65 -20.69 2.26
C ASP A 79 3.95 -21.30 2.82
N ALA A 80 5.12 -20.89 2.31
CA ALA A 80 6.41 -21.34 2.83
C ALA A 80 6.62 -20.93 4.30
N LEU A 81 6.23 -19.70 4.67
CA LEU A 81 6.25 -19.25 6.07
C LEU A 81 5.34 -20.11 6.96
N TRP A 82 4.15 -20.43 6.49
CA TRP A 82 3.16 -21.21 7.24
C TRP A 82 3.62 -22.65 7.47
N LYS A 83 4.12 -23.32 6.43
CA LYS A 83 4.70 -24.67 6.53
C LYS A 83 5.82 -24.72 7.56
N ARG A 84 6.73 -23.74 7.53
CA ARG A 84 7.84 -23.65 8.51
C ARG A 84 7.34 -23.46 9.95
N ARG A 85 6.21 -22.77 10.14
CA ARG A 85 5.63 -22.55 11.46
C ARG A 85 5.07 -23.84 12.08
N ASN A 86 4.80 -24.88 11.27
CA ASN A 86 4.32 -26.19 11.68
C ASN A 86 3.15 -26.13 12.68
N SER A 87 2.20 -25.22 12.43
CA SER A 87 1.04 -25.03 13.27
C SER A 87 -0.09 -25.99 12.86
N PRO A 88 -0.85 -26.57 13.82
CA PRO A 88 -2.00 -27.42 13.50
C PRO A 88 -3.23 -26.63 13.03
N ASN A 89 -3.17 -25.29 13.07
CA ASN A 89 -4.28 -24.43 12.67
C ASN A 89 -4.45 -24.42 11.13
N ARG A 90 -5.55 -23.83 10.67
CA ARG A 90 -5.80 -23.62 9.23
C ARG A 90 -5.43 -22.19 8.83
N MET A 91 -4.69 -22.04 7.75
CA MET A 91 -4.38 -20.76 7.13
C MET A 91 -4.85 -20.78 5.68
N ARG A 92 -5.45 -19.67 5.22
CA ARG A 92 -5.80 -19.43 3.83
C ARG A 92 -5.45 -17.99 3.48
N LEU A 93 -4.86 -17.80 2.30
CA LEU A 93 -4.63 -16.49 1.72
C LEU A 93 -5.68 -16.26 0.63
N ASN A 94 -6.34 -15.10 0.69
CA ASN A 94 -7.31 -14.67 -0.31
C ASN A 94 -6.92 -13.28 -0.82
N THR A 95 -6.87 -13.09 -2.14
CA THR A 95 -6.65 -11.79 -2.78
C THR A 95 -8.00 -11.16 -3.09
N LEU A 96 -8.25 -9.95 -2.60
CA LEU A 96 -9.54 -9.27 -2.79
C LEU A 96 -9.60 -8.42 -4.07
N SER A 97 -8.48 -7.78 -4.44
CA SER A 97 -8.41 -6.91 -5.61
C SER A 97 -7.01 -6.92 -6.23
N GLY A 98 -6.95 -6.80 -7.55
CA GLY A 98 -5.71 -6.85 -8.34
C GLY A 98 -5.69 -5.78 -9.42
N GLY A 99 -5.66 -4.50 -9.02
CA GLY A 99 -5.58 -3.38 -9.96
C GLY A 99 -4.20 -3.27 -10.62
N SER A 100 -4.18 -3.04 -11.93
CA SER A 100 -2.93 -2.74 -12.65
C SER A 100 -2.46 -1.31 -12.37
N TYR A 101 -1.18 -1.03 -12.61
CA TYR A 101 -0.69 0.33 -12.71
C TYR A 101 -1.29 1.04 -13.94
N TRP A 102 -1.25 2.37 -13.93
CA TRP A 102 -1.61 3.22 -15.06
C TRP A 102 -0.56 4.29 -15.25
N ILE A 103 -0.22 4.56 -16.51
CA ILE A 103 0.66 5.64 -16.93
C ILE A 103 0.11 6.24 -18.22
N SER A 104 0.29 7.54 -18.41
CA SER A 104 -0.14 8.25 -19.61
C SER A 104 0.96 9.18 -20.11
N ASN A 105 0.85 9.60 -21.37
CA ASN A 105 1.79 10.55 -21.97
C ASN A 105 1.48 11.97 -21.47
N PRO A 106 2.35 12.59 -20.65
CA PRO A 106 2.11 13.92 -20.10
C PRO A 106 2.15 15.03 -21.16
N PHE A 107 2.65 14.75 -22.36
CA PHE A 107 2.75 15.72 -23.46
C PHE A 107 1.53 15.70 -24.41
N HIS A 108 0.54 14.85 -24.15
CA HIS A 108 -0.69 14.79 -24.96
C HIS A 108 -1.47 16.13 -24.86
N PRO A 109 -2.11 16.62 -25.96
CA PRO A 109 -2.84 17.90 -25.95
C PRO A 109 -3.90 18.05 -24.84
N HIS A 110 -4.51 16.94 -24.39
CA HIS A 110 -5.43 16.96 -23.25
C HIS A 110 -4.79 17.50 -21.96
N PHE A 111 -3.52 17.18 -21.69
CA PHE A 111 -2.82 17.73 -20.52
C PHE A 111 -2.50 19.21 -20.69
N LYS A 112 -2.28 19.69 -21.93
CA LYS A 112 -2.13 21.13 -22.20
C LYS A 112 -3.42 21.90 -21.90
N ALA A 113 -4.56 21.36 -22.31
CA ALA A 113 -5.86 21.96 -22.00
C ALA A 113 -6.11 22.01 -20.49
N GLY A 114 -5.80 20.93 -19.76
CA GLY A 114 -5.87 20.91 -18.29
C GLY A 114 -4.95 21.95 -17.64
N ALA A 115 -3.70 22.06 -18.08
CA ALA A 115 -2.76 23.05 -17.57
C ALA A 115 -3.23 24.49 -17.82
N ALA A 116 -3.80 24.77 -19.01
CA ALA A 116 -4.36 26.09 -19.32
C ALA A 116 -5.55 26.43 -18.41
N ALA A 117 -6.43 25.47 -18.14
CA ALA A 117 -7.57 25.66 -17.24
C ALA A 117 -7.14 25.94 -15.79
N VAL A 118 -6.15 25.19 -15.28
CA VAL A 118 -5.57 25.43 -13.93
C VAL A 118 -4.97 26.83 -13.85
N LYS A 119 -4.18 27.23 -14.85
CA LYS A 119 -3.59 28.57 -14.90
C LYS A 119 -4.64 29.67 -14.96
N HIS A 120 -5.72 29.46 -15.71
CA HIS A 120 -6.83 30.42 -15.78
C HIS A 120 -7.54 30.58 -14.42
N ALA A 121 -7.79 29.48 -13.71
CA ALA A 121 -8.53 29.50 -12.45
C ALA A 121 -7.71 29.98 -11.25
N TYR A 122 -6.42 29.62 -11.18
CA TYR A 122 -5.59 29.83 -9.99
C TYR A 122 -4.42 30.80 -10.20
N GLY A 123 -4.16 31.23 -11.44
CA GLY A 123 -3.11 32.21 -11.76
C GLY A 123 -1.67 31.68 -11.71
N VAL A 124 -1.48 30.37 -11.47
CA VAL A 124 -0.19 29.69 -11.37
C VAL A 124 -0.04 28.58 -12.40
#